data_AF-A0A064CBX5-F1
#
_entry.id   AF-A0A064CBX5-F1
#
_cell.length_a   1.000
_cell.length_b   1.000
_cell.length_c   1.000
_cell.angle_alpha   90.00
_cell.angle_beta   90.00
_cell.angle_gamma   90.00
#
_symmetry.space_group_name_H-M   'P 1'
#
loop_
_entity.id
_entity.type
_entity.pdbx_description
1 polymer ?
#
loop_
_entity_poly.entity_id
_entity_poly.type
_entity_poly.pdbx_seq_one_letter_code
_entity_poly.pdbx_strand_id
1 'polypeptide(L)'
;MEFISAHQGHRVGADGLKWGVESMCAVLDEYGVTIAPSTYYAHRARGGPSKADLADAQIIDAIWRLRRSSALFKVLGARKTWIVLRTNGLDVSRCVVEVKSRDVVYDVVG
;
A
#
# COMPACT_ATOMS: atom_id res chain seq x y z
N MET A 1 -9.88 10.13 -14.99
CA MET A 1 -9.29 8.86 -15.48
C MET A 1 -9.86 8.37 -16.81
N GLU A 2 -10.91 8.99 -17.38
CA GLU A 2 -11.42 8.68 -18.74
C GLU A 2 -10.32 8.70 -19.80
N PHE A 3 -9.43 9.69 -19.75
CA PHE A 3 -8.34 9.84 -20.70
C PHE A 3 -7.40 8.62 -20.77
N ILE A 4 -7.04 8.02 -19.63
CA ILE A 4 -6.15 6.83 -19.59
C ILE A 4 -6.86 5.63 -20.22
N SER A 5 -8.16 5.47 -19.95
CA SER A 5 -8.96 4.37 -20.48
C SER A 5 -9.18 4.51 -21.99
N ALA A 6 -9.46 5.73 -22.46
CA ALA A 6 -9.77 6.02 -23.86
C ALA A 6 -8.57 5.86 -24.80
N HIS A 7 -7.35 5.93 -24.26
CA HIS A 7 -6.12 5.82 -25.06
C HIS A 7 -5.36 4.51 -24.79
N GLN A 8 -5.98 3.53 -24.11
CA GLN A 8 -5.36 2.24 -23.83
C GLN A 8 -4.90 1.57 -25.13
N GLY A 9 -3.63 1.13 -25.16
CA GLY A 9 -3.06 0.41 -26.31
C GLY A 9 -2.57 1.32 -27.45
N HIS A 10 -2.81 2.63 -27.37
CA HIS A 10 -2.15 3.60 -28.25
C HIS A 10 -0.64 3.63 -27.94
N ARG A 11 0.19 3.89 -28.96
CA ARG A 11 1.65 4.03 -28.83
C ARG A 11 2.05 5.35 -29.48
N VAL A 12 2.92 6.13 -28.83
CA VAL A 12 3.42 7.41 -29.39
C VAL A 12 4.94 7.48 -29.27
N GLY A 13 5.58 7.97 -30.34
CA GLY A 13 7.03 8.22 -30.42
C GLY A 13 7.84 7.02 -30.93
N ALA A 14 9.07 7.31 -31.40
CA ALA A 14 10.04 6.29 -31.83
C ALA A 14 10.43 5.32 -30.70
N ASP A 15 10.27 5.76 -29.44
CA ASP A 15 10.67 5.03 -28.23
C ASP A 15 9.53 4.16 -27.63
N GLY A 16 8.34 4.13 -28.26
CA GLY A 16 7.33 3.08 -28.02
C GLY A 16 6.54 3.12 -26.70
N LEU A 17 6.46 4.26 -26.01
CA LEU A 17 5.66 4.41 -24.79
C LEU A 17 4.18 4.06 -25.05
N LYS A 18 3.71 3.01 -24.35
CA LYS A 18 2.31 2.55 -24.39
C LYS A 18 1.46 3.41 -23.46
N TRP A 19 0.38 3.95 -24.01
CA TRP A 19 -0.63 4.67 -23.25
C TRP A 19 -1.49 3.68 -22.47
N GLY A 20 -1.76 4.00 -21.20
CA GLY A 20 -2.47 3.13 -20.27
C GLY A 20 -1.63 2.78 -19.03
N VAL A 21 -2.12 1.86 -18.21
CA VAL A 21 -1.41 1.37 -17.01
C VAL A 21 -0.26 0.42 -17.35
N GLU A 22 -0.21 -0.06 -18.60
CA GLU A 22 0.76 -1.03 -19.10
C GLU A 22 2.21 -0.55 -18.96
N SER A 23 2.47 0.75 -19.18
CA SER A 23 3.80 1.34 -18.97
C SER A 23 4.17 1.39 -17.49
N MET A 24 3.22 1.71 -16.61
CA MET A 24 3.44 1.68 -15.16
C MET A 24 3.70 0.26 -14.67
N CYS A 25 2.93 -0.73 -15.14
CA CYS A 25 3.14 -2.14 -14.82
C CYS A 25 4.52 -2.64 -15.29
N ALA A 26 4.99 -2.21 -16.47
CA ALA A 26 6.32 -2.58 -16.98
C ALA A 26 7.44 -2.00 -16.08
N VAL A 27 7.33 -0.72 -15.71
CA VAL A 27 8.31 -0.10 -14.78
C VAL A 27 8.29 -0.81 -13.43
N LEU A 28 7.10 -1.13 -12.87
CA LEU A 28 7.00 -1.85 -11.60
C LEU A 28 7.65 -3.24 -11.66
N ASP A 29 7.55 -3.92 -12.79
CA ASP A 29 8.20 -5.22 -13.03
C ASP A 29 9.73 -5.11 -12.97
N GLU A 30 10.31 -4.02 -13.50
CA GLU A 30 11.75 -3.74 -13.41
C GLU A 30 12.22 -3.57 -11.95
N TYR A 31 11.35 -3.11 -11.05
CA TYR A 31 11.60 -3.01 -9.61
C TYR A 31 11.15 -4.26 -8.83
N GLY A 32 10.85 -5.37 -9.51
CA GLY A 32 10.47 -6.64 -8.89
C GLY A 32 9.02 -6.72 -8.41
N VAL A 33 8.17 -5.77 -8.80
CA VAL A 33 6.74 -5.72 -8.44
C VAL A 33 5.90 -6.05 -9.68
N THR A 34 5.72 -7.34 -9.95
CA THR A 34 4.94 -7.79 -11.11
C THR A 34 3.43 -7.61 -10.86
N ILE A 35 2.81 -6.67 -11.57
CA ILE A 35 1.36 -6.46 -11.57
C ILE A 35 0.86 -6.55 -13.01
N ALA A 36 -0.03 -7.50 -13.28
CA ALA A 36 -0.68 -7.58 -14.59
C ALA A 36 -1.63 -6.38 -14.82
N PRO A 37 -1.64 -5.75 -16.00
CA PRO A 37 -2.57 -4.65 -16.32
C PRO A 37 -4.05 -5.03 -16.13
N SER A 38 -4.42 -6.28 -16.44
CA SER A 38 -5.76 -6.81 -16.21
C SER A 38 -6.14 -6.81 -14.73
N THR A 39 -5.20 -7.08 -13.82
CA THR A 39 -5.41 -7.00 -12.37
C THR A 39 -5.73 -5.57 -11.94
N TYR A 40 -5.04 -4.57 -12.48
CA TYR A 40 -5.34 -3.16 -12.20
C TYR A 40 -6.77 -2.80 -12.64
N TYR A 41 -7.13 -3.10 -13.89
CA TYR A 41 -8.46 -2.76 -14.39
C TYR A 41 -9.56 -3.55 -13.67
N ALA A 42 -9.32 -4.81 -13.30
CA ALA A 42 -10.25 -5.58 -12.48
C ALA A 42 -10.41 -4.97 -11.08
N HIS A 43 -9.33 -4.50 -10.45
CA HIS A 43 -9.39 -3.80 -9.16
C HIS A 43 -10.15 -2.48 -9.28
N ARG A 44 -9.91 -1.70 -10.34
CA ARG A 44 -10.63 -0.46 -10.64
C ARG A 44 -12.12 -0.70 -10.89
N ALA A 45 -12.47 -1.74 -11.65
CA ALA A 45 -13.86 -2.09 -11.95
C ALA A 45 -14.65 -2.49 -10.69
N ARG A 46 -13.99 -3.07 -9.68
CA ARG A 46 -14.57 -3.36 -8.36
C ARG A 46 -14.76 -2.11 -7.49
N GLY A 47 -14.38 -0.92 -7.96
CA GLY A 47 -14.48 0.33 -7.21
C GLY A 47 -13.23 0.69 -6.40
N GLY A 48 -12.11 -0.03 -6.59
CA GLY A 48 -10.85 0.22 -5.88
C GLY A 48 -10.78 -0.47 -4.51
N PRO A 49 -9.91 0.02 -3.60
CA PRO A 49 -9.75 -0.56 -2.28
C PRO A 49 -11.03 -0.42 -1.45
N SER A 50 -11.36 -1.47 -0.70
CA SER A 50 -12.50 -1.44 0.20
C SER A 50 -12.24 -0.52 1.40
N LYS A 51 -13.30 -0.17 2.13
CA LYS A 51 -13.16 0.57 3.39
C LYS A 51 -12.24 -0.15 4.39
N ALA A 52 -12.26 -1.48 4.39
CA ALA A 52 -11.40 -2.29 5.24
C ALA A 52 -9.93 -2.18 4.79
N ASP A 53 -9.65 -2.27 3.49
CA ASP A 53 -8.28 -2.11 2.95
C ASP A 53 -7.69 -0.74 3.30
N LEU A 54 -8.49 0.32 3.19
CA LEU A 54 -8.07 1.67 3.54
C LEU A 54 -7.81 1.83 5.04
N ALA A 55 -8.66 1.25 5.90
CA ALA A 55 -8.45 1.27 7.35
C ALA A 55 -7.18 0.50 7.74
N ASP A 56 -6.97 -0.67 7.14
CA ASP A 56 -5.78 -1.49 7.34
C ASP A 56 -4.51 -0.74 6.93
N ALA A 57 -4.52 -0.09 5.77
CA ALA A 57 -3.41 0.73 5.29
C ALA A 57 -3.08 1.88 6.25
N GLN A 58 -4.11 2.57 6.78
CA GLN A 58 -3.92 3.64 7.78
C GLN A 58 -3.29 3.11 9.07
N ILE A 59 -3.70 1.93 9.54
CA ILE A 59 -3.15 1.32 10.75
C ILE A 59 -1.70 0.88 10.53
N ILE A 60 -1.39 0.28 9.38
CA ILE A 60 -0.02 -0.08 8.98
C ILE A 60 0.87 1.17 8.98
N ASP A 61 0.45 2.24 8.30
CA ASP A 61 1.20 3.49 8.21
C ASP A 61 1.41 4.12 9.60
N ALA A 62 0.38 4.13 10.47
CA ALA A 62 0.50 4.63 11.84
C ALA A 62 1.52 3.84 12.67
N ILE A 63 1.51 2.50 12.60
CA ILE A 63 2.48 1.64 13.28
C ILE A 63 3.89 1.90 12.74
N TRP A 64 4.04 2.00 11.42
CA TRP A 64 5.32 2.24 10.76
C TRP A 64 5.92 3.59 11.15
N ARG A 65 5.11 4.67 11.12
CA ARG A 65 5.53 6.02 11.52
C ARG A 65 5.95 6.05 12.98
N LEU A 66 5.17 5.40 13.85
CA LEU A 66 5.49 5.30 15.27
C LEU A 66 6.83 4.58 15.47
N ARG A 67 7.09 3.48 14.76
CA ARG A 67 8.38 2.76 14.84
C ARG A 67 9.55 3.59 14.31
N ARG A 68 9.34 4.44 13.31
CA ARG A 68 10.39 5.33 12.79
C ARG A 68 10.67 6.53 13.69
N SER A 69 9.69 7.01 14.45
CA SER A 69 9.83 8.27 15.21
C SER A 69 10.86 8.19 16.34
N SER A 70 11.12 7.00 16.90
CA SER A 70 12.14 6.80 17.93
C SER A 70 12.61 5.34 18.01
N ALA A 71 13.88 5.14 18.37
CA ALA A 71 14.44 3.82 18.64
C ALA A 71 13.68 3.06 19.75
N LEU A 72 13.11 3.79 20.73
CA LEU A 72 12.29 3.19 21.79
C LEU A 72 11.06 2.46 21.22
N PHE A 73 10.42 3.03 20.19
CA PHE A 73 9.20 2.46 19.62
C PHE A 73 9.47 1.24 18.73
N LYS A 74 10.69 1.09 18.21
CA LYS A 74 11.10 -0.09 17.41
C LYS A 74 11.04 -1.39 18.23
N VAL A 75 11.37 -1.32 19.52
CA VAL A 75 11.41 -2.49 20.41
C VAL A 75 10.08 -2.80 21.08
N LEU A 76 9.04 -1.99 20.87
CA LEU A 76 7.73 -2.25 21.43
C LEU A 76 7.05 -3.41 20.69
N GLY A 77 6.62 -4.40 21.48
CA GLY A 77 5.68 -5.42 21.04
C GLY A 77 4.27 -4.84 20.87
N ALA A 78 3.42 -5.56 20.13
CA ALA A 78 2.10 -5.10 19.70
C ALA A 78 1.21 -4.56 20.82
N ARG A 79 1.23 -5.15 22.03
CA ARG A 79 0.47 -4.63 23.19
C ARG A 79 0.86 -3.20 23.55
N LYS A 80 2.15 -2.89 23.59
CA LYS A 80 2.62 -1.54 23.96
C LYS A 80 2.40 -0.56 22.82
N THR A 81 2.63 -1.00 21.58
CA THR A 81 2.29 -0.23 20.38
C THR A 81 0.81 0.17 20.37
N TRP A 82 -0.09 -0.76 20.68
CA TRP A 82 -1.52 -0.50 20.79
C TRP A 82 -1.85 0.59 21.81
N ILE A 83 -1.25 0.52 23.01
CA ILE A 83 -1.44 1.55 24.06
C ILE A 83 -1.01 2.92 23.53
N VAL A 84 0.18 3.00 22.92
CA VAL A 84 0.69 4.27 22.39
C VAL A 84 -0.21 4.82 21.29
N LEU A 85 -0.64 3.99 20.33
CA LEU A 85 -1.54 4.42 19.25
C LEU A 85 -2.88 4.94 19.79
N ARG A 86 -3.48 4.25 20.76
CA ARG A 86 -4.72 4.70 21.42
C ARG A 86 -4.54 6.01 22.16
N THR A 87 -3.42 6.18 22.87
CA THR A 87 -3.10 7.45 23.54
C THR A 87 -2.90 8.60 22.56
N ASN A 88 -2.44 8.32 21.34
CA ASN A 88 -2.30 9.31 20.26
C ASN A 88 -3.60 9.52 19.45
N GLY A 89 -4.74 8.98 19.91
CA GLY A 89 -6.06 9.24 19.32
C GLY A 89 -6.50 8.25 18.24
N LEU A 90 -5.75 7.18 17.98
CA LEU A 90 -6.15 6.15 17.03
C LEU A 90 -7.06 5.12 17.70
N ASP A 91 -8.35 5.12 17.36
CA ASP A 91 -9.31 4.12 17.84
C ASP A 91 -9.16 2.79 17.09
N VAL A 92 -8.23 1.96 17.56
CA VAL A 92 -7.97 0.62 17.01
C VAL A 92 -8.00 -0.45 18.12
N SER A 93 -8.52 -1.63 17.78
CA SER A 93 -8.52 -2.77 18.70
C SER A 93 -7.12 -3.38 18.81
N ARG A 94 -6.81 -3.98 19.96
CA ARG A 94 -5.50 -4.61 20.19
C ARG A 94 -5.23 -5.75 19.20
N CYS A 95 -6.23 -6.58 18.92
CA CYS A 95 -6.10 -7.71 18.01
C CYS A 95 -5.70 -7.25 16.60
N VAL A 96 -6.25 -6.13 16.12
CA VAL A 96 -5.89 -5.56 14.82
C VAL A 96 -4.43 -5.10 14.83
N VAL A 97 -3.97 -4.41 15.88
CA VAL A 97 -2.55 -4.03 16.00
C VAL A 97 -1.65 -5.27 16.03
N GLU A 98 -2.04 -6.34 16.71
CA GLU A 98 -1.27 -7.60 16.74
C GLU A 98 -1.14 -8.26 15.36
N VAL A 99 -2.20 -8.22 14.54
CA VAL A 99 -2.17 -8.70 13.15
C VAL A 99 -1.33 -7.76 12.27
N LYS A 100 -1.68 -6.47 12.20
CA LYS A 100 -1.02 -5.50 11.30
C LYS A 100 0.44 -5.23 11.65
N SER A 101 0.84 -5.40 12.92
CA SER A 101 2.25 -5.27 13.31
C SER A 101 3.15 -6.32 12.66
N ARG A 102 2.60 -7.48 12.24
CA ARG A 102 3.36 -8.50 11.50
C ARG A 102 3.66 -7.98 10.09
N ASP A 103 2.66 -7.42 9.42
CA ASP A 103 2.78 -6.86 8.07
C ASP A 103 3.85 -5.75 8.01
N VAL A 104 3.91 -4.89 9.03
CA VAL A 104 4.89 -3.79 9.11
C VAL A 104 6.34 -4.27 9.31
N VAL A 105 6.56 -5.48 9.85
CA VAL A 105 7.93 -6.02 9.98
C VAL A 105 8.50 -6.41 8.62
N TYR A 106 7.67 -6.93 7.71
CA TYR A 106 8.11 -7.41 6.39
C TYR A 106 8.53 -6.26 5.45
N ASP A 107 7.93 -5.08 5.60
CA ASP A 107 8.25 -3.89 4.78
C ASP A 107 9.63 -3.28 5.07
N VAL A 108 10.30 -3.67 6.17
CA VAL A 108 11.65 -3.16 6.54
C VAL A 108 12.77 -4.12 6.10
N VAL A 109 12.43 -5.31 5.62
CA VAL A 109 13.40 -6.36 5.22
C VAL A 109 13.39 -6.62 3.71
N GLY A 110 12.62 -5.87 2.94
CA GLY A 110 12.59 -5.88 1.47
C GLY A 110 13.45 -4.78 0.87
#